data_AF-A0A7J8J3G8-F1
#
_entry.id   AF-A0A7J8J3G8-F1
#
_cell.length_a   1.000
_cell.length_b   1.000
_cell.length_c   1.000
_cell.angle_alpha   90.00
_cell.angle_beta   90.00
_cell.angle_gamma   90.00
#
_symmetry.space_group_name_H-M   'P 1'
#
loop_
_entity.id
_entity.type
_entity.pdbx_description
1 polymer ?
#
loop_
_entity_poly.entity_id
_entity_poly.type
_entity_poly.pdbx_seq_one_letter_code
_entity_poly.pdbx_strand_id
1 'polypeptide(L)'
;MSGDQELKSGKVPMYIRDCVEALTTSEDWEYWEAALRALERLVFRNPAATREVSVELAKVLLHLEEKTSVVGFEGLRQRALVAVTVTDPARVAEYLTSQFYAINYSLRQRMDILDVLALAAQELSRPGRLWRAPQCGSPGPTCQPGCTVAPTWRAVVDERIRRKTRRFSKGSPKRRPAGSPNGFNSVAGYFFFPLIKGFDRPLVTFDLLGDDQLVLGRLAHTLGVLMYLAVNTTVAVPMGKALLEFVWALRFHGDTYVRRGLLSAVSSVLLSVPGERLWEDLPDELLEARLWLADVAEKDPDEDCRMLAVKALLLLEKLKDKLLPLPSP
;
A
#
# COMPACT_ATOMS: atom_id res chain seq x y z
N MET A 1 43.92 32.01 -23.31
CA MET A 1 43.83 30.66 -22.72
C MET A 1 42.41 30.48 -22.22
N SER A 2 41.49 30.13 -23.12
CA SER A 2 40.08 29.85 -22.77
C SER A 2 40.07 28.51 -22.08
N GLY A 3 39.73 28.49 -20.79
CA GLY A 3 39.47 27.26 -20.07
C GLY A 3 38.06 26.81 -20.43
N ASP A 4 37.92 26.14 -21.56
CA ASP A 4 36.69 25.43 -21.90
C ASP A 4 36.57 24.26 -20.91
N GLN A 5 35.80 24.48 -19.84
CA GLN A 5 35.32 23.39 -18.99
C GLN A 5 34.28 22.64 -19.82
N GLU A 6 34.63 21.43 -20.28
CA GLU A 6 33.66 20.50 -20.83
C GLU A 6 32.53 20.32 -19.80
N LEU A 7 31.36 20.88 -20.08
CA LEU A 7 30.10 20.53 -19.43
C LEU A 7 29.90 19.04 -19.69
N LYS A 8 30.28 18.21 -18.72
CA LYS A 8 29.99 16.77 -18.73
C LYS A 8 28.47 16.65 -18.79
N SER A 9 27.94 16.37 -19.97
CA SER A 9 26.51 16.10 -20.14
C SER A 9 26.08 15.05 -19.12
N GLY A 10 25.12 15.41 -18.26
CA GLY A 10 24.71 14.64 -17.09
C GLY A 10 24.33 13.21 -17.47
N LYS A 11 25.24 12.26 -17.25
CA LYS A 11 25.00 10.84 -17.49
C LYS A 11 24.00 10.35 -16.46
N VAL A 12 22.88 9.79 -16.89
CA VAL A 12 21.90 9.17 -15.98
C VAL A 12 22.59 8.02 -15.22
N PRO A 13 22.50 7.96 -13.87
CA PRO A 13 23.12 6.89 -13.10
C PRO A 13 22.54 5.52 -13.49
N MET A 14 23.39 4.50 -13.49
CA MET A 14 23.00 3.12 -13.81
C MET A 14 22.86 2.24 -12.57
N TYR A 15 23.55 2.60 -11.47
CA TYR A 15 23.54 1.85 -10.23
C TYR A 15 22.85 2.64 -9.10
N ILE A 16 22.25 1.89 -8.17
CA ILE A 16 21.51 2.48 -7.03
C ILE A 16 22.48 3.21 -6.09
N ARG A 17 23.71 2.71 -5.94
CA ARG A 17 24.75 3.37 -5.12
C ARG A 17 25.13 4.74 -5.69
N ASP A 18 25.25 4.86 -7.01
CA ASP A 18 25.47 6.15 -7.67
C ASP A 18 24.33 7.12 -7.36
N CYS A 19 23.07 6.65 -7.33
CA CYS A 19 21.94 7.50 -6.94
C CYS A 19 22.01 7.94 -5.46
N VAL A 20 22.40 7.06 -4.55
CA VAL A 20 22.56 7.41 -3.12
C VAL A 20 23.63 8.49 -2.96
N GLU A 21 24.78 8.31 -3.61
CA GLU A 21 25.87 9.29 -3.62
C GLU A 21 25.40 10.61 -4.24
N ALA A 22 24.80 10.55 -5.44
CA ALA A 22 24.32 11.73 -6.15
C ALA A 22 23.34 12.55 -5.30
N LEU A 23 22.36 11.90 -4.66
CA LEU A 23 21.34 12.60 -3.89
C LEU A 23 21.86 13.20 -2.58
N THR A 24 22.96 12.66 -2.05
CA THR A 24 23.55 13.09 -0.78
C THR A 24 24.59 14.20 -0.98
N THR A 25 25.56 13.98 -1.86
CA THR A 25 26.79 14.79 -1.95
C THR A 25 26.97 15.57 -3.25
N SER A 26 26.17 15.31 -4.30
CA SER A 26 26.37 15.98 -5.59
C SER A 26 26.04 17.47 -5.52
N GLU A 27 26.96 18.29 -6.04
CA GLU A 27 26.76 19.71 -6.36
C GLU A 27 26.33 19.91 -7.84
N ASP A 28 26.46 18.87 -8.66
CA ASP A 28 25.90 18.86 -10.02
C ASP A 28 24.39 18.63 -9.94
N TRP A 29 23.64 19.71 -10.17
CA TRP A 29 22.18 19.73 -10.09
C TRP A 29 21.50 18.98 -11.23
N GLU A 30 22.07 18.98 -12.43
CA GLU A 30 21.52 18.23 -13.56
C GLU A 30 21.64 16.73 -13.29
N TYR A 31 22.78 16.29 -12.76
CA TYR A 31 22.99 14.91 -12.36
C TYR A 31 22.13 14.50 -11.16
N TRP A 32 21.99 15.36 -10.15
CA TRP A 32 21.11 15.14 -9.00
C TRP A 32 19.65 14.94 -9.41
N GLU A 33 19.16 15.80 -10.32
CA GLU A 33 17.80 15.72 -10.84
C GLU A 33 17.59 14.48 -11.73
N ALA A 34 18.58 14.14 -12.57
CA ALA A 34 18.58 12.91 -13.36
C ALA A 34 18.55 11.66 -12.48
N ALA A 35 19.30 11.65 -11.36
CA ALA A 35 19.30 10.58 -10.38
C ALA A 35 17.92 10.39 -9.75
N LEU A 36 17.30 11.47 -9.27
CA LEU A 36 15.96 11.43 -8.67
C LEU A 36 14.91 10.88 -9.65
N ARG A 37 14.95 11.30 -10.92
CA ARG A 37 14.03 10.81 -11.95
C ARG A 37 14.22 9.35 -12.33
N ALA A 38 15.45 8.86 -12.31
CA ALA A 38 15.77 7.48 -12.66
C ALA A 38 15.51 6.49 -11.51
N LEU A 39 15.54 6.96 -10.26
CA LEU A 39 15.61 6.14 -9.07
C LEU A 39 14.48 5.10 -8.95
N GLU A 40 13.22 5.52 -9.13
CA GLU A 40 12.06 4.62 -9.05
C GLU A 40 12.22 3.41 -9.98
N ARG A 41 12.66 3.63 -11.22
CA ARG A 41 12.84 2.56 -12.22
C ARG A 41 14.04 1.68 -11.90
N LEU A 42 15.13 2.27 -11.38
CA LEU A 42 16.34 1.54 -11.01
C LEU A 42 16.09 0.60 -9.83
N VAL A 43 15.32 1.05 -8.84
CA VAL A 43 14.92 0.26 -7.68
C VAL A 43 14.20 -1.02 -8.09
N PHE A 44 13.23 -0.93 -9.01
CA PHE A 44 12.51 -2.10 -9.50
C PHE A 44 13.32 -2.97 -10.46
N ARG A 45 14.27 -2.38 -11.20
CA ARG A 45 15.12 -3.13 -12.14
C ARG A 45 16.15 -4.01 -11.40
N ASN A 46 16.66 -3.55 -10.26
CA ASN A 46 17.75 -4.20 -9.55
C ASN A 46 17.39 -4.46 -8.06
N PRO A 47 16.35 -5.27 -7.77
CA PRO A 47 15.84 -5.44 -6.40
C PRO A 47 16.86 -6.02 -5.42
N ALA A 48 17.79 -6.86 -5.89
CA ALA A 48 18.86 -7.41 -5.05
C ALA A 48 19.83 -6.32 -4.58
N ALA A 49 20.28 -5.45 -5.50
CA ALA A 49 21.14 -4.32 -5.16
C ALA A 49 20.40 -3.30 -4.29
N THR A 50 19.10 -3.08 -4.53
CA THR A 50 18.28 -2.19 -3.68
C THR A 50 18.29 -2.66 -2.23
N ARG A 51 18.13 -3.97 -1.98
CA ARG A 51 18.07 -4.54 -0.62
C ARG A 51 19.35 -4.33 0.18
N GLU A 52 20.50 -4.18 -0.47
CA GLU A 52 21.77 -3.90 0.22
C GLU A 52 21.81 -2.50 0.83
N VAL A 53 21.11 -1.54 0.23
CA VAL A 53 21.14 -0.11 0.59
C VAL A 53 19.75 0.45 0.88
N SER A 54 18.76 -0.41 1.12
CA SER A 54 17.33 -0.03 1.21
C SER A 54 17.06 0.97 2.33
N VAL A 55 17.59 0.70 3.52
CA VAL A 55 17.42 1.56 4.71
C VAL A 55 18.18 2.88 4.55
N GLU A 56 19.39 2.84 3.99
CA GLU A 56 20.18 4.04 3.70
C GLU A 56 19.45 4.94 2.68
N LEU A 57 18.97 4.36 1.59
CA LEU A 57 18.23 5.06 0.56
C LEU A 57 16.90 5.62 1.11
N ALA A 58 16.19 4.86 1.96
CA ALA A 58 14.99 5.35 2.62
C ALA A 58 15.28 6.54 3.55
N LYS A 59 16.41 6.51 4.27
CA LYS A 59 16.88 7.63 5.08
C LYS A 59 17.18 8.86 4.22
N VAL A 60 17.91 8.70 3.11
CA VAL A 60 18.20 9.80 2.19
C VAL A 60 16.90 10.41 1.67
N LEU A 61 15.96 9.60 1.16
CA LEU A 61 14.70 10.07 0.57
C LEU A 61 13.76 10.74 1.58
N LEU A 62 13.74 10.29 2.83
CA LEU A 62 12.92 10.88 3.89
C LEU A 62 13.41 12.28 4.31
N HIS A 63 14.71 12.55 4.16
CA HIS A 63 15.34 13.84 4.50
C HIS A 63 15.72 14.64 3.25
N LEU A 64 15.34 14.17 2.07
CA LEU A 64 15.69 14.83 0.83
C LEU A 64 14.88 16.11 0.69
N GLU A 65 15.57 17.24 0.69
CA GLU A 65 14.99 18.55 0.45
C GLU A 65 15.18 18.98 -1.01
N GLU A 66 14.25 19.78 -1.51
CA GLU A 66 14.33 20.33 -2.86
C GLU A 66 15.46 21.36 -2.95
N LYS A 67 16.55 21.01 -3.63
CA LYS A 67 17.70 21.90 -3.84
C LYS A 67 17.52 22.83 -5.05
N THR A 68 16.76 22.37 -6.04
CA THR A 68 16.47 23.08 -7.30
C THR A 68 15.00 22.94 -7.64
N SER A 69 14.44 23.82 -8.46
CA SER A 69 13.02 23.81 -8.83
C SER A 69 12.66 22.63 -9.75
N VAL A 70 12.64 21.42 -9.22
CA VAL A 70 12.38 20.19 -9.97
C VAL A 70 10.87 19.98 -10.05
N VAL A 71 10.35 19.98 -11.27
CA VAL A 71 8.92 19.76 -11.51
C VAL A 71 8.47 18.42 -10.92
N GLY A 72 7.58 18.48 -9.94
CA GLY A 72 7.03 17.30 -9.27
C GLY A 72 8.01 16.60 -8.33
N PHE A 73 8.97 17.33 -7.74
CA PHE A 73 9.95 16.83 -6.78
C PHE A 73 9.32 15.90 -5.72
N GLU A 74 8.32 16.38 -4.99
CA GLU A 74 7.65 15.61 -3.93
C GLU A 74 7.09 14.29 -4.43
N GLY A 75 6.46 14.30 -5.61
CA GLY A 75 5.93 13.10 -6.22
C GLY A 75 7.01 12.10 -6.64
N LEU A 76 8.15 12.58 -7.15
CA LEU A 76 9.29 11.73 -7.51
C LEU A 76 9.92 11.10 -6.26
N ARG A 77 10.18 11.93 -5.23
CA ARG A 77 10.73 11.51 -3.93
C ARG A 77 9.84 10.45 -3.27
N GLN A 78 8.53 10.71 -3.17
CA GLN A 78 7.58 9.79 -2.56
C GLN A 78 7.47 8.48 -3.35
N ARG A 79 7.36 8.52 -4.68
CA ARG A 79 7.30 7.28 -5.49
C ARG A 79 8.57 6.45 -5.37
N ALA A 80 9.74 7.09 -5.33
CA ALA A 80 10.99 6.38 -5.08
C ALA A 80 11.00 5.73 -3.69
N LEU A 81 10.56 6.43 -2.65
CA LEU A 81 10.50 5.89 -1.29
C LEU A 81 9.49 4.74 -1.15
N VAL A 82 8.34 4.84 -1.83
CA VAL A 82 7.37 3.74 -1.96
C VAL A 82 8.00 2.55 -2.69
N ALA A 83 8.71 2.77 -3.81
CA ALA A 83 9.38 1.70 -4.56
C ALA A 83 10.43 0.95 -3.72
N VAL A 84 11.21 1.68 -2.92
CA VAL A 84 12.18 1.10 -1.97
C VAL A 84 11.46 0.28 -0.90
N THR A 85 10.38 0.82 -0.34
CA THR A 85 9.55 0.13 0.65
C THR A 85 8.89 -1.13 0.08
N VAL A 86 8.43 -1.12 -1.17
CA VAL A 86 7.88 -2.34 -1.83
C VAL A 86 8.97 -3.39 -2.10
N THR A 87 10.21 -2.97 -2.33
CA THR A 87 11.33 -3.88 -2.66
C THR A 87 11.92 -4.59 -1.43
N ASP A 88 11.94 -3.89 -0.29
CA ASP A 88 12.42 -4.41 1.00
C ASP A 88 11.48 -4.03 2.18
N PRO A 89 10.23 -4.56 2.17
CA PRO A 89 9.14 -4.10 3.02
C PRO A 89 9.39 -4.22 4.52
N ALA A 90 9.97 -5.32 4.99
CA ALA A 90 10.17 -5.50 6.43
C ALA A 90 11.17 -4.49 6.99
N ARG A 91 12.36 -4.38 6.40
CA ARG A 91 13.43 -3.50 6.89
C ARG A 91 13.08 -2.03 6.77
N VAL A 92 12.47 -1.64 5.64
CA VAL A 92 12.13 -0.23 5.40
C VAL A 92 10.91 0.18 6.23
N ALA A 93 9.89 -0.68 6.39
CA ALA A 93 8.77 -0.36 7.27
C ALA A 93 9.21 -0.24 8.74
N GLU A 94 10.07 -1.13 9.22
CA GLU A 94 10.61 -1.03 10.58
C GLU A 94 11.39 0.29 10.79
N TYR A 95 12.20 0.68 9.79
CA TYR A 95 12.85 2.00 9.80
C TYR A 95 11.83 3.14 9.84
N LEU A 96 10.90 3.21 8.89
CA LEU A 96 9.94 4.31 8.78
C LEU A 96 9.05 4.44 10.04
N THR A 97 8.56 3.33 10.56
CA THR A 97 7.74 3.31 11.78
C THR A 97 8.54 3.73 13.02
N SER A 98 9.83 3.40 13.09
CA SER A 98 10.71 3.94 14.15
C SER A 98 10.91 5.45 14.03
N GLN A 99 11.02 5.98 12.80
CA GLN A 99 11.23 7.40 12.57
C GLN A 99 9.95 8.23 12.85
N PHE A 100 8.77 7.65 12.66
CA PHE A 100 7.50 8.31 13.00
C PHE A 100 7.47 8.77 14.48
N TYR A 101 8.00 7.94 15.38
CA TYR A 101 8.09 8.21 16.82
C TYR A 101 9.44 8.81 17.27
N ALA A 102 10.27 9.29 16.35
CA ALA A 102 11.55 9.92 16.69
C ALA A 102 11.39 11.44 16.94
N ILE A 103 12.28 12.02 17.75
CA ILE A 103 12.18 13.40 18.26
C ILE A 103 12.42 14.46 17.15
N ASN A 104 13.27 14.15 16.16
CA ASN A 104 13.80 15.14 15.19
C ASN A 104 13.09 15.10 13.83
N TYR A 105 11.77 14.97 13.82
CA TYR A 105 10.97 15.00 12.60
C TYR A 105 9.89 16.07 12.67
N SER A 106 9.58 16.66 11.52
CA SER A 106 8.45 17.57 11.36
C SER A 106 7.13 16.80 11.22
N LEU A 107 5.99 17.46 11.50
CA LEU A 107 4.67 16.87 11.25
C LEU A 107 4.48 16.49 9.77
N ARG A 108 5.02 17.30 8.84
CA ARG A 108 5.01 16.99 7.41
C ARG A 108 5.70 15.66 7.10
N GLN A 109 6.88 15.42 7.67
CA GLN A 109 7.61 14.15 7.47
C GLN A 109 6.86 12.98 8.10
N ARG A 110 6.23 13.17 9.27
CA ARG A 110 5.40 12.13 9.88
C ARG A 110 4.18 11.77 9.02
N MET A 111 3.53 12.77 8.42
CA MET A 111 2.45 12.54 7.45
C MET A 111 2.97 11.78 6.22
N ASP A 112 4.13 12.17 5.69
CA ASP A 112 4.74 11.49 4.54
C ASP A 112 5.12 10.03 4.84
N ILE A 113 5.63 9.75 6.05
CA ILE A 113 5.86 8.37 6.53
C ILE A 113 4.57 7.54 6.47
N LEU A 114 3.47 8.08 7.00
CA LEU A 114 2.17 7.39 7.00
C LEU A 114 1.66 7.17 5.57
N ASP A 115 1.83 8.15 4.68
CA ASP A 115 1.43 8.07 3.28
C ASP A 115 2.23 7.01 2.52
N VAL A 116 3.56 7.01 2.67
CA VAL A 116 4.45 6.01 2.06
C VAL A 116 4.09 4.60 2.52
N LEU A 117 3.86 4.40 3.82
CA LEU A 117 3.50 3.08 4.36
C LEU A 117 2.16 2.61 3.79
N ALA A 118 1.16 3.48 3.71
CA ALA A 118 -0.14 3.16 3.13
C ALA A 118 -0.05 2.83 1.63
N LEU A 119 0.68 3.64 0.86
CA LEU A 119 0.88 3.44 -0.58
C LEU A 119 1.69 2.18 -0.87
N ALA A 120 2.75 1.91 -0.11
CA ALA A 120 3.55 0.69 -0.26
C ALA A 120 2.73 -0.56 0.07
N ALA A 121 1.96 -0.55 1.17
CA ALA A 121 1.03 -1.63 1.49
C ALA A 121 0.00 -1.84 0.37
N GLN A 122 -0.50 -0.75 -0.22
CA GLN A 122 -1.45 -0.82 -1.33
C GLN A 122 -0.83 -1.47 -2.58
N GLU A 123 0.41 -1.12 -2.93
CA GLU A 123 1.12 -1.73 -4.05
C GLU A 123 1.41 -3.22 -3.79
N LEU A 124 1.77 -3.60 -2.57
CA LEU A 124 1.98 -5.00 -2.18
C LEU A 124 0.69 -5.84 -2.19
N SER A 125 -0.45 -5.21 -1.90
CA SER A 125 -1.76 -5.84 -1.88
C SER A 125 -2.39 -6.03 -3.27
N ARG A 126 -1.94 -5.25 -4.26
CA ARG A 126 -2.53 -5.26 -5.61
C ARG A 126 -2.18 -6.54 -6.39
N PRO A 127 -3.18 -7.28 -6.90
CA PRO A 127 -2.94 -8.44 -7.74
C PRO A 127 -2.33 -8.02 -9.10
N GLY A 128 -1.14 -8.56 -9.42
CA GLY A 128 -0.52 -8.45 -10.75
C GLY A 128 0.25 -7.15 -11.05
N ARG A 129 0.60 -6.36 -10.03
CA ARG A 129 1.34 -5.08 -10.19
C ARG A 129 2.76 -5.04 -9.63
N LEU A 130 3.35 -6.17 -9.24
CA LEU A 130 4.81 -6.22 -9.13
C LEU A 130 5.36 -6.08 -10.56
N TRP A 131 5.76 -4.85 -10.88
CA TRP A 131 6.37 -4.36 -12.11
C TRP A 131 6.65 -5.50 -13.10
N ARG A 132 5.81 -5.60 -14.15
CA ARG A 132 6.19 -6.38 -15.33
C ARG A 132 7.56 -5.81 -15.72
N ALA A 133 8.62 -6.60 -15.52
CA ALA A 133 9.83 -6.41 -16.28
C ALA A 133 9.39 -6.15 -17.73
N PRO A 134 9.99 -5.18 -18.46
CA PRO A 134 9.79 -5.15 -19.89
C PRO A 134 9.98 -6.59 -20.33
N GLN A 135 8.96 -7.18 -20.95
CA GLN A 135 9.12 -8.49 -21.54
C GLN A 135 10.21 -8.28 -22.57
N CYS A 136 11.45 -8.54 -22.16
CA CYS A 136 12.51 -8.91 -23.06
C CYS A 136 11.91 -10.16 -23.68
N GLY A 137 11.34 -9.97 -24.87
CA GLY A 137 10.77 -11.05 -25.63
C GLY A 137 11.87 -12.08 -25.68
N SER A 138 11.72 -13.15 -24.90
CA SER A 138 12.38 -14.38 -25.23
C SER A 138 11.64 -14.80 -26.49
N PRO A 139 12.26 -14.74 -27.68
CA PRO A 139 11.79 -15.60 -28.73
C PRO A 139 11.99 -17.00 -28.13
N GLY A 140 10.89 -17.71 -27.86
CA GLY A 140 11.00 -19.17 -27.83
C GLY A 140 11.77 -19.60 -29.08
N PRO A 141 12.60 -20.66 -28.99
CA PRO A 141 13.63 -20.93 -29.98
C PRO A 141 13.03 -20.84 -31.39
N THR A 142 13.52 -19.86 -32.13
CA THR A 142 13.23 -19.70 -33.55
C THR A 142 13.72 -20.97 -34.22
N CYS A 143 12.78 -21.89 -34.47
CA CYS A 143 12.94 -22.83 -35.57
C CYS A 143 13.21 -21.99 -36.82
N GLN A 144 14.31 -22.31 -37.47
CA GLN A 144 14.78 -21.68 -38.69
C GLN A 144 13.68 -21.54 -39.76
N PRO A 145 13.82 -20.60 -40.71
CA PRO A 145 12.90 -20.46 -41.83
C PRO A 145 13.06 -21.64 -42.81
N GLY A 146 12.39 -22.74 -42.51
CA GLY A 146 12.01 -23.75 -43.46
C GLY A 146 10.56 -23.54 -43.85
N CYS A 147 10.31 -23.11 -45.09
CA CYS A 147 8.98 -23.09 -45.68
C CYS A 147 8.32 -24.47 -45.58
N THR A 148 7.40 -24.64 -44.63
CA THR A 148 6.32 -25.63 -44.76
C THR A 148 5.01 -24.89 -44.65
N VAL A 149 4.55 -24.41 -45.81
CA VAL A 149 3.17 -23.98 -46.02
C VAL A 149 2.28 -25.11 -45.47
N ALA A 150 1.46 -24.82 -44.47
CA ALA A 150 0.48 -25.78 -43.99
C ALA A 150 -0.30 -26.29 -45.21
N PRO A 151 -0.49 -27.62 -45.37
CA PRO A 151 -1.10 -28.16 -46.59
C PRO A 151 -2.44 -27.47 -46.84
N THR A 152 -2.62 -26.88 -48.02
CA THR A 152 -3.79 -26.11 -48.43
C THR A 152 -5.11 -26.84 -48.15
N TRP A 153 -5.08 -28.18 -48.15
CA TRP A 153 -6.23 -29.02 -47.80
C TRP A 153 -6.70 -28.89 -46.35
N ARG A 154 -5.82 -28.61 -45.37
CA ARG A 154 -6.20 -28.43 -43.96
C ARG A 154 -7.02 -27.16 -43.78
N ALA A 155 -6.64 -26.07 -44.44
CA ALA A 155 -7.41 -24.83 -44.44
C ALA A 155 -8.78 -25.02 -45.10
N VAL A 156 -8.85 -25.77 -46.21
CA VAL A 156 -10.11 -26.09 -46.89
C VAL A 156 -11.00 -27.00 -46.03
N VAL A 157 -10.42 -27.97 -45.33
CA VAL A 157 -11.16 -28.85 -44.40
C VAL A 157 -11.67 -28.10 -43.19
N ASP A 158 -10.86 -27.24 -42.57
CA ASP A 158 -11.28 -26.39 -41.46
C ASP A 158 -12.41 -25.44 -41.86
N GLU A 159 -12.36 -24.90 -43.09
CA GLU A 159 -13.42 -24.05 -43.62
C GLU A 159 -14.70 -24.84 -43.89
N ARG A 160 -14.59 -26.08 -44.38
CA ARG A 160 -15.73 -26.99 -44.56
C ARG A 160 -16.37 -27.36 -43.23
N ILE A 161 -15.55 -27.63 -42.22
CA ILE A 161 -15.99 -27.93 -40.86
C ILE A 161 -16.71 -26.71 -40.28
N ARG A 162 -16.14 -25.50 -40.40
CA ARG A 162 -16.79 -24.24 -39.97
C ARG A 162 -18.14 -24.03 -40.65
N ARG A 163 -18.23 -24.26 -41.97
CA ARG A 163 -19.48 -24.09 -42.73
C ARG A 163 -20.58 -25.09 -42.36
N LYS A 164 -20.21 -26.31 -41.93
CA LYS A 164 -21.15 -27.38 -41.61
C LYS A 164 -21.45 -27.58 -40.12
N THR A 165 -20.70 -26.95 -39.22
CA THR A 165 -20.97 -27.03 -37.77
C THR A 165 -21.48 -25.71 -37.21
N ARG A 166 -22.76 -25.71 -36.79
CA ARG A 166 -23.33 -24.61 -36.02
C ARG A 166 -22.75 -24.67 -34.59
N ARG A 167 -21.69 -23.89 -34.34
CA ARG A 167 -21.09 -23.79 -33.00
C ARG A 167 -21.94 -22.87 -32.14
N PHE A 168 -22.68 -23.43 -31.20
CA PHE A 168 -23.19 -22.67 -30.06
C PHE A 168 -21.98 -22.31 -29.19
N SER A 169 -21.48 -21.09 -29.32
CA SER A 169 -20.51 -20.58 -28.36
C SER A 169 -21.21 -20.47 -27.01
N LYS A 170 -20.94 -21.42 -26.09
CA LYS A 170 -20.87 -21.01 -24.68
C LYS A 170 -19.84 -19.91 -24.68
N GLY A 171 -20.26 -18.68 -24.39
CA GLY A 171 -19.39 -17.50 -24.35
C GLY A 171 -18.10 -17.88 -23.66
N SER A 172 -16.97 -17.41 -24.20
CA SER A 172 -15.66 -17.62 -23.57
C SER A 172 -15.82 -17.39 -22.08
N PRO A 173 -15.44 -18.36 -21.21
CA PRO A 173 -15.53 -18.12 -19.78
C PRO A 173 -14.66 -16.89 -19.56
N LYS A 174 -15.30 -15.78 -19.19
CA LYS A 174 -14.63 -14.53 -18.83
C LYS A 174 -13.54 -14.97 -17.86
N ARG A 175 -12.27 -15.00 -18.30
CA ARG A 175 -11.15 -15.54 -17.52
C ARG A 175 -11.28 -14.85 -16.17
N ARG A 176 -11.66 -15.59 -15.12
CA ARG A 176 -11.69 -15.03 -13.78
C ARG A 176 -10.30 -14.42 -13.57
N PRO A 177 -10.20 -13.18 -13.06
CA PRO A 177 -8.90 -12.58 -12.79
C PRO A 177 -8.07 -13.63 -12.06
N ALA A 178 -6.89 -13.95 -12.60
CA ALA A 178 -6.00 -14.89 -11.94
C ALA A 178 -5.73 -14.33 -10.55
N GLY A 179 -6.25 -14.98 -9.50
CA GLY A 179 -6.04 -14.57 -8.14
C GLY A 179 -4.55 -14.64 -7.87
N SER A 180 -3.88 -13.49 -7.83
CA SER A 180 -2.50 -13.43 -7.37
C SER A 180 -2.53 -13.35 -5.86
N PRO A 181 -1.58 -14.00 -5.16
CA PRO A 181 -1.49 -13.90 -3.72
C PRO A 181 -1.23 -12.44 -3.33
N ASN A 182 -1.86 -12.01 -2.24
CA ASN A 182 -1.61 -10.72 -1.63
C ASN A 182 -0.16 -10.70 -1.08
N GLY A 183 0.72 -9.90 -1.69
CA GLY A 183 2.12 -9.79 -1.29
C GLY A 183 2.32 -9.09 0.05
N PHE A 184 1.30 -8.36 0.52
CA PHE A 184 1.30 -7.73 1.84
C PHE A 184 1.15 -8.78 2.97
N ASN A 185 0.67 -10.00 2.66
CA ASN A 185 0.27 -10.94 3.70
C ASN A 185 1.38 -11.33 4.68
N SER A 186 2.61 -11.51 4.19
CA SER A 186 3.75 -11.90 5.03
C SER A 186 4.38 -10.75 5.78
N VAL A 187 4.07 -9.50 5.38
CA VAL A 187 4.76 -8.30 5.88
C VAL A 187 3.85 -7.36 6.68
N ALA A 188 2.53 -7.58 6.66
CA ALA A 188 1.54 -6.72 7.32
C ALA A 188 1.89 -6.38 8.78
N GLY A 189 2.41 -7.35 9.53
CA GLY A 189 2.81 -7.15 10.93
C GLY A 189 3.91 -6.12 11.12
N TYR A 190 4.88 -6.00 10.20
CA TYR A 190 5.98 -5.03 10.28
C TYR A 190 5.51 -3.59 10.03
N PHE A 191 4.40 -3.41 9.29
CA PHE A 191 3.82 -2.09 9.05
C PHE A 191 2.91 -1.68 10.23
N PHE A 192 2.08 -2.62 10.71
CA PHE A 192 0.98 -2.30 11.61
C PHE A 192 1.40 -2.25 13.08
N PHE A 193 2.05 -3.29 13.60
CA PHE A 193 2.29 -3.40 15.05
C PHE A 193 3.24 -2.33 15.61
N PRO A 194 4.34 -1.95 14.92
CA PRO A 194 5.18 -0.85 15.37
C PRO A 194 4.46 0.49 15.42
N LEU A 195 3.55 0.75 14.46
CA LEU A 195 2.74 1.97 14.44
C LEU A 195 1.75 2.00 15.60
N ILE A 196 1.00 0.94 15.83
CA ILE A 196 -0.06 0.96 16.85
C ILE A 196 0.47 0.87 18.28
N LYS A 197 1.72 0.40 18.50
CA LYS A 197 2.27 0.24 19.85
C LYS A 197 2.78 1.55 20.48
N GLY A 198 3.12 2.54 19.66
CA GLY A 198 3.81 3.75 20.13
C GLY A 198 2.92 4.97 20.39
N PHE A 199 1.61 4.89 20.13
CA PHE A 199 0.74 6.07 20.05
C PHE A 199 0.54 6.79 21.39
N ASP A 200 0.72 6.10 22.50
CA ASP A 200 0.55 6.59 23.87
C ASP A 200 1.83 7.19 24.48
N ARG A 201 2.93 7.20 23.72
CA ARG A 201 4.24 7.69 24.19
C ARG A 201 4.35 9.19 23.97
N PRO A 202 4.37 10.01 25.03
CA PRO A 202 4.56 11.44 24.88
C PRO A 202 6.02 11.73 24.50
N LEU A 203 6.23 12.56 23.47
CA LEU A 203 7.52 13.18 23.19
C LEU A 203 7.39 14.68 23.43
N VAL A 204 8.46 15.31 23.89
CA VAL A 204 8.49 16.76 24.21
C VAL A 204 8.02 17.62 23.02
N THR A 205 8.30 17.19 21.80
CA THR A 205 8.00 17.91 20.55
C THR A 205 6.92 17.26 19.70
N PHE A 206 6.29 16.19 20.19
CA PHE A 206 5.28 15.44 19.44
C PHE A 206 4.30 14.79 20.42
N ASP A 207 3.11 15.36 20.49
CA ASP A 207 2.03 14.94 21.38
C ASP A 207 0.82 14.50 20.55
N LEU A 208 0.79 13.21 20.24
CA LEU A 208 -0.29 12.60 19.47
C LEU A 208 -1.66 12.69 20.17
N LEU A 209 -1.69 12.62 21.50
CA LEU A 209 -2.95 12.57 22.25
C LEU A 209 -3.45 13.96 22.66
N GLY A 210 -2.58 14.97 22.63
CA GLY A 210 -2.93 16.36 22.85
C GLY A 210 -3.05 17.15 21.54
N ASP A 211 -1.99 17.88 21.19
CA ASP A 211 -2.03 18.93 20.18
C ASP A 211 -1.95 18.42 18.73
N ASP A 212 -1.31 17.26 18.48
CA ASP A 212 -1.05 16.74 17.12
C ASP A 212 -2.22 15.89 16.55
N GLN A 213 -3.45 16.35 16.76
CA GLN A 213 -4.70 15.65 16.42
C GLN A 213 -4.80 15.30 14.93
N LEU A 214 -4.26 16.15 14.05
CA LEU A 214 -4.21 15.88 12.62
C LEU A 214 -3.36 14.63 12.31
N VAL A 215 -2.20 14.50 12.95
CA VAL A 215 -1.33 13.32 12.77
C VAL A 215 -1.97 12.09 13.38
N LEU A 216 -2.63 12.22 14.54
CA LEU A 216 -3.40 11.14 15.15
C LEU A 216 -4.52 10.64 14.24
N GLY A 217 -5.30 11.55 13.65
CA GLY A 217 -6.37 11.21 12.70
C GLY A 217 -5.81 10.53 11.45
N ARG A 218 -4.67 11.00 10.94
CA ARG A 218 -3.99 10.36 9.80
C ARG A 218 -3.51 8.96 10.18
N LEU A 219 -2.93 8.79 11.36
CA LEU A 219 -2.49 7.49 11.89
C LEU A 219 -3.67 6.51 11.97
N ALA A 220 -4.80 6.93 12.53
CA ALA A 220 -6.01 6.10 12.62
C ALA A 220 -6.51 5.65 11.23
N HIS A 221 -6.56 6.57 10.26
CA HIS A 221 -6.90 6.22 8.88
C HIS A 221 -5.89 5.25 8.26
N THR A 222 -4.59 5.48 8.45
CA THR A 222 -3.53 4.61 7.93
C THR A 222 -3.62 3.21 8.53
N LEU A 223 -3.82 3.07 9.85
CA LEU A 223 -4.03 1.78 10.49
C LEU A 223 -5.27 1.05 9.94
N GLY A 224 -6.37 1.78 9.70
CA GLY A 224 -7.55 1.24 9.03
C GLY A 224 -7.26 0.74 7.62
N VAL A 225 -6.51 1.52 6.82
CA VAL A 225 -6.09 1.11 5.46
C VAL A 225 -5.19 -0.13 5.51
N LEU A 226 -4.20 -0.19 6.41
CA LEU A 226 -3.33 -1.35 6.57
C LEU A 226 -4.13 -2.60 6.96
N MET A 227 -5.12 -2.46 7.86
CA MET A 227 -6.05 -3.55 8.20
C MET A 227 -6.86 -4.02 6.99
N TYR A 228 -7.41 -3.07 6.21
CA TYR A 228 -8.16 -3.36 4.99
C TYR A 228 -7.32 -4.06 3.92
N LEU A 229 -6.04 -3.70 3.79
CA LEU A 229 -5.14 -4.35 2.84
C LEU A 229 -4.63 -5.71 3.33
N ALA A 230 -4.81 -6.02 4.62
CA ALA A 230 -4.46 -7.29 5.27
C ALA A 230 -5.60 -8.33 5.27
N VAL A 231 -6.61 -8.17 4.40
CA VAL A 231 -7.67 -9.17 4.21
C VAL A 231 -7.06 -10.55 3.91
N ASN A 232 -7.54 -11.59 4.61
CA ASN A 232 -7.06 -12.98 4.52
C ASN A 232 -5.59 -13.20 4.96
N THR A 233 -5.05 -12.33 5.81
CA THR A 233 -3.77 -12.59 6.48
C THR A 233 -3.94 -13.48 7.71
N THR A 234 -2.89 -14.22 8.06
CA THR A 234 -2.83 -14.98 9.32
C THR A 234 -2.80 -14.07 10.55
N VAL A 235 -2.34 -12.84 10.39
CA VAL A 235 -2.26 -11.81 11.45
C VAL A 235 -3.49 -10.90 11.51
N ALA A 236 -4.52 -11.13 10.68
CA ALA A 236 -5.70 -10.27 10.61
C ALA A 236 -6.46 -10.17 11.95
N VAL A 237 -6.65 -11.29 12.65
CA VAL A 237 -7.35 -11.32 13.95
C VAL A 237 -6.61 -10.51 15.02
N PRO A 238 -5.32 -10.73 15.31
CA PRO A 238 -4.60 -9.92 16.29
C PRO A 238 -4.45 -8.45 15.87
N MET A 239 -4.33 -8.15 14.57
CA MET A 239 -4.38 -6.78 14.07
C MET A 239 -5.74 -6.12 14.34
N GLY A 240 -6.84 -6.83 14.07
CA GLY A 240 -8.19 -6.38 14.33
C GLY A 240 -8.44 -6.09 15.81
N LYS A 241 -8.00 -7.00 16.70
CA LYS A 241 -8.08 -6.81 18.15
C LYS A 241 -7.36 -5.54 18.60
N ALA A 242 -6.08 -5.41 18.25
CA ALA A 242 -5.28 -4.24 18.61
C ALA A 242 -5.88 -2.93 18.05
N LEU A 243 -6.46 -2.98 16.84
CA LEU A 243 -7.12 -1.82 16.25
C LEU A 243 -8.40 -1.43 17.00
N LEU A 244 -9.19 -2.40 17.46
CA LEU A 244 -10.38 -2.13 18.28
C LEU A 244 -10.00 -1.59 19.67
N GLU A 245 -8.94 -2.09 20.30
CA GLU A 245 -8.40 -1.54 21.55
C GLU A 245 -7.95 -0.08 21.38
N PHE A 246 -7.25 0.23 20.27
CA PHE A 246 -6.87 1.59 19.91
C PHE A 246 -8.09 2.50 19.69
N VAL A 247 -9.12 2.01 18.97
CA VAL A 247 -10.38 2.73 18.80
C VAL A 247 -11.05 2.99 20.15
N TRP A 248 -11.06 1.99 21.03
CA TRP A 248 -11.68 2.11 22.34
C TRP A 248 -11.02 3.19 23.20
N ALA A 249 -9.68 3.27 23.16
CA ALA A 249 -8.93 4.31 23.88
C ALA A 249 -9.28 5.73 23.41
N LEU A 250 -9.65 5.92 22.13
CA LEU A 250 -9.81 7.25 21.50
C LEU A 250 -11.25 7.60 21.13
N ARG A 251 -12.23 6.73 21.43
CA ARG A 251 -13.60 6.81 20.92
C ARG A 251 -14.37 8.11 21.19
N PHE A 252 -13.98 8.87 22.22
CA PHE A 252 -14.62 10.14 22.61
C PHE A 252 -13.77 11.38 22.27
N HIS A 253 -12.91 11.27 21.27
CA HIS A 253 -12.05 12.38 20.87
C HIS A 253 -12.86 13.58 20.33
N GLY A 254 -12.45 14.80 20.73
CA GLY A 254 -13.14 16.05 20.35
C GLY A 254 -13.01 16.43 18.89
N ASP A 255 -11.90 16.06 18.25
CA ASP A 255 -11.65 16.34 16.83
C ASP A 255 -12.42 15.40 15.89
N THR A 256 -13.08 15.97 14.88
CA THR A 256 -13.88 15.25 13.88
C THR A 256 -13.05 14.37 12.97
N TYR A 257 -11.85 14.82 12.57
CA TYR A 257 -10.99 14.04 11.68
C TYR A 257 -10.50 12.76 12.36
N VAL A 258 -10.14 12.83 13.64
CA VAL A 258 -9.83 11.65 14.46
C VAL A 258 -11.03 10.71 14.53
N ARG A 259 -12.22 11.20 14.89
CA ARG A 259 -13.43 10.35 14.99
C ARG A 259 -13.75 9.63 13.67
N ARG A 260 -13.66 10.32 12.53
CA ARG A 260 -13.83 9.72 11.20
C ARG A 260 -12.81 8.61 10.93
N GLY A 261 -11.55 8.81 11.34
CA GLY A 261 -10.49 7.82 11.28
C GLY A 261 -10.81 6.55 12.07
N LEU A 262 -11.28 6.70 13.31
CA LEU A 262 -11.67 5.59 14.17
C LEU A 262 -12.86 4.79 13.59
N LEU A 263 -13.89 5.48 13.09
CA LEU A 263 -15.06 4.83 12.48
C LEU A 263 -14.68 4.06 11.19
N SER A 264 -13.78 4.62 10.38
CA SER A 264 -13.20 3.95 9.22
C SER A 264 -12.37 2.73 9.63
N ALA A 265 -11.64 2.80 10.74
CA ALA A 265 -10.86 1.69 11.28
C ALA A 265 -11.76 0.53 11.70
N VAL A 266 -12.86 0.78 12.42
CA VAL A 266 -13.87 -0.25 12.76
C VAL A 266 -14.43 -0.90 11.49
N SER A 267 -14.85 -0.10 10.50
CA SER A 267 -15.34 -0.62 9.22
C SER A 267 -14.29 -1.50 8.53
N SER A 268 -13.01 -1.15 8.63
CA SER A 268 -11.91 -1.91 8.05
C SER A 268 -11.71 -3.26 8.75
N VAL A 269 -11.85 -3.33 10.08
CA VAL A 269 -11.84 -4.60 10.83
C VAL A 269 -12.96 -5.52 10.36
N LEU A 270 -14.20 -4.99 10.31
CA LEU A 270 -15.39 -5.75 9.89
C LEU A 270 -15.28 -6.32 8.47
N LEU A 271 -14.57 -5.63 7.57
CA LEU A 271 -14.40 -6.07 6.19
C LEU A 271 -13.25 -7.07 5.99
N SER A 272 -12.30 -7.13 6.92
CA SER A 272 -11.00 -7.78 6.69
C SER A 272 -10.79 -9.04 7.52
N VAL A 273 -11.36 -9.08 8.72
CA VAL A 273 -11.35 -10.26 9.58
C VAL A 273 -12.49 -11.20 9.13
N PRO A 274 -12.23 -12.50 8.93
CA PRO A 274 -13.29 -13.48 8.66
C PRO A 274 -14.36 -13.45 9.74
N GLY A 275 -15.63 -13.46 9.34
CA GLY A 275 -16.75 -13.32 10.27
C GLY A 275 -16.70 -14.38 11.37
N GLU A 276 -16.38 -15.62 11.04
CA GLU A 276 -16.30 -16.74 11.98
C GLU A 276 -15.33 -16.43 13.13
N ARG A 277 -14.12 -15.96 12.78
CA ARG A 277 -13.09 -15.59 13.76
C ARG A 277 -13.45 -14.35 14.55
N LEU A 278 -14.15 -13.41 13.92
CA LEU A 278 -14.56 -12.18 14.57
C LEU A 278 -15.53 -12.46 15.73
N TRP A 279 -16.50 -13.37 15.55
CA TRP A 279 -17.45 -13.72 16.61
C TRP A 279 -16.89 -14.71 17.63
N GLU A 280 -15.96 -15.58 17.24
CA GLU A 280 -15.31 -16.53 18.16
C GLU A 280 -14.29 -15.82 19.08
N ASP A 281 -13.45 -14.97 18.50
CA ASP A 281 -12.28 -14.42 19.20
C ASP A 281 -12.50 -13.00 19.78
N LEU A 282 -13.50 -12.24 19.28
CA LEU A 282 -13.76 -10.83 19.66
C LEU A 282 -15.25 -10.49 19.94
N PRO A 283 -16.03 -11.32 20.68
CA PRO A 283 -17.45 -11.07 20.88
C PRO A 283 -17.75 -9.82 21.72
N ASP A 284 -16.95 -9.56 22.75
CA ASP A 284 -17.16 -8.44 23.69
C ASP A 284 -16.85 -7.11 23.01
N GLU A 285 -15.73 -7.04 22.29
CA GLU A 285 -15.31 -5.85 21.55
C GLU A 285 -16.33 -5.50 20.45
N LEU A 286 -16.95 -6.50 19.81
CA LEU A 286 -18.02 -6.26 18.82
C LEU A 286 -19.31 -5.74 19.44
N LEU A 287 -19.69 -6.24 20.62
CA LEU A 287 -20.87 -5.77 21.31
C LEU A 287 -20.69 -4.30 21.73
N GLU A 288 -19.55 -3.98 22.31
CA GLU A 288 -19.18 -2.60 22.66
C GLU A 288 -19.14 -1.69 21.44
N ALA A 289 -18.51 -2.15 20.35
CA ALA A 289 -18.48 -1.42 19.08
C ALA A 289 -19.89 -1.17 18.54
N ARG A 290 -20.80 -2.16 18.60
CA ARG A 290 -22.20 -1.99 18.15
C ARG A 290 -22.92 -0.90 18.93
N LEU A 291 -22.80 -0.90 20.26
CA LEU A 291 -23.44 0.10 21.12
C LEU A 291 -22.89 1.50 20.87
N TRP A 292 -21.56 1.62 20.76
CA TRP A 292 -20.90 2.88 20.46
C TRP A 292 -21.27 3.42 19.07
N LEU A 293 -21.29 2.58 18.03
CA LEU A 293 -21.68 2.98 16.69
C LEU A 293 -23.13 3.47 16.62
N ALA A 294 -24.05 2.86 17.38
CA ALA A 294 -25.44 3.32 17.47
C ALA A 294 -25.53 4.71 18.11
N ASP A 295 -24.77 4.93 19.19
CA ASP A 295 -24.70 6.24 19.85
C ASP A 295 -24.15 7.34 18.94
N VAL A 296 -23.06 7.05 18.22
CA VAL A 296 -22.45 7.97 17.25
C VAL A 296 -23.40 8.27 16.09
N ALA A 297 -24.11 7.26 15.57
CA ALA A 297 -25.05 7.43 14.46
C ALA A 297 -26.19 8.40 14.80
N GLU A 298 -26.61 8.45 16.06
CA GLU A 298 -27.69 9.33 16.52
C GLU A 298 -27.18 10.70 16.99
N LYS A 299 -26.06 10.74 17.72
CA LYS A 299 -25.67 11.90 18.53
C LYS A 299 -24.44 12.67 18.05
N ASP A 300 -23.62 12.12 17.13
CA ASP A 300 -22.41 12.83 16.68
C ASP A 300 -22.80 14.13 15.95
N PRO A 301 -22.16 15.27 16.25
CA PRO A 301 -22.44 16.53 15.54
C PRO A 301 -22.13 16.46 14.04
N ASP A 302 -21.17 15.63 13.63
CA ASP A 302 -20.70 15.55 12.25
C ASP A 302 -21.49 14.54 11.41
N GLU A 303 -21.92 14.96 10.22
CA GLU A 303 -22.72 14.12 9.32
C GLU A 303 -21.94 12.94 8.76
N ASP A 304 -20.67 13.13 8.40
CA ASP A 304 -19.83 12.06 7.87
C ASP A 304 -19.56 11.00 8.95
N CYS A 305 -19.34 11.41 10.21
CA CYS A 305 -19.27 10.48 11.34
C CYS A 305 -20.56 9.66 11.47
N ARG A 306 -21.74 10.29 11.47
CA ARG A 306 -23.03 9.58 11.53
C ARG A 306 -23.18 8.59 10.38
N MET A 307 -22.83 9.00 9.16
CA MET A 307 -22.88 8.17 7.96
C MET A 307 -21.92 6.97 8.03
N LEU A 308 -20.69 7.17 8.50
CA LEU A 308 -19.72 6.09 8.69
C LEU A 308 -20.19 5.10 9.76
N ALA A 309 -20.78 5.59 10.84
CA ALA A 309 -21.33 4.74 11.90
C ALA A 309 -22.49 3.87 11.40
N VAL A 310 -23.43 4.45 10.65
CA VAL A 310 -24.53 3.69 10.01
C VAL A 310 -23.99 2.63 9.05
N LYS A 311 -22.99 2.97 8.22
CA LYS A 311 -22.36 2.00 7.31
C LYS A 311 -21.71 0.84 8.08
N ALA A 312 -21.01 1.11 9.18
CA ALA A 312 -20.40 0.09 10.01
C ALA A 312 -21.45 -0.82 10.67
N LEU A 313 -22.56 -0.27 11.17
CA LEU A 313 -23.67 -1.05 11.72
C LEU A 313 -24.28 -2.00 10.67
N LEU A 314 -24.52 -1.50 9.46
CA LEU A 314 -25.04 -2.32 8.35
C LEU A 314 -24.06 -3.43 7.95
N LEU A 315 -22.75 -3.20 8.06
CA LEU A 315 -21.75 -4.24 7.83
C LEU A 315 -21.82 -5.31 8.92
N LEU A 316 -21.94 -4.91 10.19
CA LEU A 316 -22.06 -5.83 11.31
C LEU A 316 -23.32 -6.71 11.21
N GLU A 317 -24.46 -6.14 10.82
CA GLU A 317 -25.70 -6.88 10.60
C GLU A 317 -25.56 -7.89 9.45
N LYS A 318 -25.00 -7.47 8.32
CA LYS A 318 -24.73 -8.37 7.19
C LYS A 318 -23.80 -9.52 7.53
N LEU A 319 -22.84 -9.31 8.43
CA LEU A 319 -21.95 -10.38 8.91
C LEU A 319 -22.71 -11.38 9.78
N LYS A 320 -23.59 -10.89 10.65
CA LYS A 320 -24.45 -11.73 11.49
C LYS A 320 -25.40 -12.59 10.63
N ASP A 321 -26.05 -12.01 9.64
CA ASP A 321 -27.01 -12.71 8.77
C ASP A 321 -26.35 -13.80 7.92
N LYS A 322 -25.09 -13.60 7.51
CA LYS A 322 -24.34 -14.62 6.75
C LYS A 322 -23.98 -15.85 7.58
N LEU A 323 -23.80 -15.68 8.89
CA LEU A 323 -23.39 -16.75 9.80
C LEU A 323 -24.58 -17.46 10.43
N LEU A 324 -25.73 -16.77 10.53
CA LEU A 324 -27.01 -17.32 10.94
C LEU A 324 -27.96 -17.32 9.74
N PRO A 325 -27.77 -18.19 8.72
CA PRO A 325 -28.80 -18.35 7.71
C PRO A 325 -30.08 -18.79 8.42
N LEU A 326 -31.12 -17.94 8.35
CA LEU A 326 -32.46 -18.28 8.82
C LEU A 326 -32.84 -19.68 8.29
N PRO A 327 -33.38 -20.58 9.12
CA PRO A 327 -33.92 -21.82 8.60
C PRO A 327 -35.01 -21.46 7.59
N SER A 328 -34.83 -21.89 6.33
CA SER A 328 -35.85 -21.76 5.29
C SER A 328 -37.15 -22.42 5.80
N PRO A 329 -38.32 -21.80 5.59
CA PRO A 329 -39.61 -22.35 6.04
C PRO A 329 -39.95 -23.70 5.39
#